data_AF-A0A1H7CAP3-F1
#
_entry.id   AF-A0A1H7CAP3-F1
#
_cell.length_a   1.000
_cell.length_b   1.000
_cell.length_c   1.000
_cell.angle_alpha   90.00
_cell.angle_beta   90.00
_cell.angle_gamma   90.00
#
_symmetry.space_group_name_H-M   'P 1'
#
loop_
_entity.id
_entity.type
_entity.pdbx_description
1 polymer ?
#
loop_
_entity_poly.entity_id
_entity_poly.type
_entity_poly.pdbx_seq_one_letter_code
_entity_poly.pdbx_strand_id
1 'polypeptide(L)'
;MTRALRCLPLLVLLLLGSCQSSPQGDAGSPAPQAQQPTQPALSAAPDGLRQQFETQLASGQLAAAGATLERLRQQESSAPALDSYQRLLADAWLQRSQQALEKGDLNAATTALTKARTLMPKAPALTGGALQPKAPAAVDSESVIPE
;
A
#
# COMPACT_ATOMS: atom_id res chain seq x y z
N MET A 1 -32.65 -13.15 -39.19
CA MET A 1 -32.71 -12.85 -37.73
C MET A 1 -32.61 -14.14 -36.91
N THR A 2 -31.48 -14.87 -36.97
CA THR A 2 -31.34 -16.19 -36.29
C THR A 2 -29.98 -16.38 -35.59
N ARG A 3 -29.08 -15.39 -35.64
CA ARG A 3 -27.80 -15.42 -34.90
C ARG A 3 -27.93 -15.07 -33.43
N ALA A 4 -28.90 -14.23 -33.05
CA ALA A 4 -29.09 -13.80 -31.66
C ALA A 4 -29.61 -14.92 -30.72
N LEU A 5 -30.26 -15.96 -31.27
CA LEU A 5 -30.83 -17.03 -30.46
C LEU A 5 -29.82 -18.12 -30.07
N ARG A 6 -28.61 -18.14 -30.66
CA ARG A 6 -27.56 -19.13 -30.37
C ARG A 6 -26.63 -18.74 -29.22
N CYS A 7 -26.65 -17.50 -28.76
CA CYS A 7 -25.82 -17.07 -27.63
C CYS A 7 -26.48 -17.33 -26.25
N LEU A 8 -27.79 -17.56 -26.23
CA LEU A 8 -28.55 -17.80 -24.98
C LEU A 8 -28.11 -19.05 -24.19
N PRO A 9 -27.79 -20.22 -24.81
CA PRO A 9 -27.34 -21.37 -24.04
C PRO A 9 -25.89 -21.24 -23.54
N LEU A 10 -25.03 -20.48 -24.23
CA LEU A 10 -23.64 -20.26 -23.82
C LEU A 10 -23.55 -19.39 -22.55
N LEU A 11 -24.45 -18.42 -22.39
CA LEU A 11 -24.52 -17.59 -21.20
C LEU A 11 -25.06 -18.36 -19.98
N VAL A 12 -26.00 -19.29 -20.19
CA VAL A 12 -26.49 -20.20 -19.14
C VAL A 12 -25.41 -21.19 -18.68
N LEU A 13 -24.64 -21.79 -19.60
CA LEU A 13 -23.56 -22.72 -19.25
C LEU A 13 -22.41 -22.01 -18.50
N LEU A 14 -22.13 -20.74 -18.81
CA LEU A 14 -21.12 -19.95 -18.10
C LEU A 14 -21.56 -19.62 -16.65
N LEU A 15 -22.87 -19.45 -16.40
CA LEU A 15 -23.39 -19.23 -15.05
C LEU A 15 -23.44 -20.52 -14.20
N LEU A 16 -23.62 -21.70 -14.81
CA LEU A 16 -23.62 -22.97 -14.06
C LEU A 16 -22.21 -23.53 -13.77
N GLY A 17 -21.16 -23.00 -14.43
CA GLY A 17 -19.77 -23.44 -14.26
C GLY A 17 -19.06 -22.95 -12.99
N SER A 18 -19.66 -22.04 -12.21
CA SER A 18 -19.05 -21.50 -10.99
C SER A 18 -19.26 -22.35 -9.72
N CYS A 19 -19.78 -23.58 -9.83
CA CYS A 19 -20.16 -24.39 -8.66
C CYS A 19 -19.51 -25.79 -8.52
N GLN A 20 -18.40 -26.13 -9.19
CA GLN A 20 -17.86 -27.51 -9.08
C GLN A 20 -16.33 -27.65 -8.96
N SER A 21 -15.71 -26.86 -8.09
CA SER A 21 -14.37 -27.21 -7.56
C SER A 21 -14.42 -27.42 -6.05
N SER A 22 -14.73 -28.65 -5.67
CA SER A 22 -14.35 -29.30 -4.41
C SER A 22 -13.90 -30.71 -4.79
N PRO A 23 -12.81 -31.26 -4.21
CA PRO A 23 -12.99 -32.05 -3.00
C PRO A 23 -11.79 -32.10 -2.03
N GLN A 24 -12.08 -32.03 -0.74
CA GLN A 24 -11.28 -32.63 0.35
C GLN A 24 -12.34 -33.01 1.39
N GLY A 25 -12.60 -34.27 1.71
CA GLY A 25 -11.68 -35.36 1.98
C GLY A 25 -11.96 -35.83 3.40
N ASP A 26 -13.07 -36.56 3.55
CA ASP A 26 -13.40 -37.59 4.54
C ASP A 26 -13.15 -37.41 6.06
N ALA A 27 -14.28 -37.37 6.78
CA ALA A 27 -14.64 -38.07 8.02
C ALA A 27 -13.78 -37.96 9.30
N GLY A 28 -14.30 -37.17 10.26
CA GLY A 28 -14.04 -37.30 11.69
C GLY A 28 -14.67 -36.18 12.52
N SER A 29 -15.88 -36.41 13.06
CA SER A 29 -16.70 -35.61 14.02
C SER A 29 -15.96 -34.81 15.14
N PRO A 30 -16.65 -33.95 15.94
CA PRO A 30 -17.84 -33.09 15.72
C PRO A 30 -17.65 -31.62 16.24
N ALA A 31 -18.71 -30.80 16.11
CA ALA A 31 -19.06 -29.57 16.86
C ALA A 31 -18.84 -28.19 16.16
N PRO A 32 -19.71 -27.20 16.47
CA PRO A 32 -20.23 -26.23 15.49
C PRO A 32 -19.37 -24.96 15.42
N GLN A 33 -19.04 -24.53 14.21
CA GLN A 33 -18.55 -23.18 13.99
C GLN A 33 -19.45 -22.51 12.96
N ALA A 34 -20.38 -21.72 13.48
CA ALA A 34 -20.97 -20.63 12.74
C ALA A 34 -19.84 -19.87 12.06
N GLN A 35 -19.89 -19.78 10.73
CA GLN A 35 -18.97 -18.98 9.95
C GLN A 35 -19.17 -17.51 10.34
N GLN A 36 -18.45 -17.10 11.38
CA GLN A 36 -18.14 -15.71 11.63
C GLN A 36 -17.40 -15.22 10.37
N PRO A 37 -17.78 -14.06 9.80
CA PRO A 37 -16.88 -13.39 8.86
C PRO A 37 -15.56 -13.26 9.60
N THR A 38 -14.54 -13.94 9.11
CA THR A 38 -13.19 -13.92 9.64
C THR A 38 -12.71 -12.49 9.52
N GLN A 39 -13.05 -11.66 10.51
CA GLN A 39 -12.20 -10.58 10.95
C GLN A 39 -10.87 -11.29 11.20
N PRO A 40 -9.85 -11.12 10.36
CA PRO A 40 -8.56 -11.68 10.69
C PRO A 40 -8.22 -10.99 12.00
N ALA A 41 -8.10 -11.79 13.06
CA ALA A 41 -7.50 -11.33 14.29
C ALA A 41 -6.25 -10.57 13.85
N LEU A 42 -6.23 -9.27 14.14
CA LEU A 42 -5.12 -8.35 13.91
C LEU A 42 -3.98 -8.80 14.80
N SER A 43 -3.40 -9.96 14.49
CA SER A 43 -2.12 -10.38 15.00
C SER A 43 -1.16 -9.30 14.55
N ALA A 44 -0.61 -8.58 15.52
CA ALA A 44 0.30 -7.45 15.36
C ALA A 44 1.66 -7.86 14.75
N ALA A 45 1.67 -8.88 13.89
CA ALA A 45 2.75 -9.23 13.00
C ALA A 45 2.71 -8.30 11.77
N PRO A 46 3.88 -7.91 11.25
CA PRO A 46 3.99 -6.99 10.12
C PRO A 46 3.24 -7.48 8.87
N ASP A 47 3.10 -8.79 8.66
CA ASP A 47 2.34 -9.37 7.55
C ASP A 47 0.85 -9.05 7.58
N GLY A 48 0.22 -9.07 8.77
CA GLY A 48 -1.21 -8.74 8.91
C GLY A 48 -1.51 -7.29 8.54
N LEU A 49 -0.60 -6.37 8.90
CA LEU A 49 -0.71 -4.95 8.53
C LEU A 49 -0.51 -4.71 7.03
N ARG A 50 0.41 -5.45 6.39
CA ARG A 50 0.61 -5.40 4.93
C ARG A 50 -0.65 -5.84 4.17
N GLN A 51 -1.22 -6.98 4.56
CA GLN A 51 -2.47 -7.48 3.97
C GLN A 51 -3.64 -6.50 4.18
N GLN A 52 -3.70 -5.86 5.36
CA GLN A 52 -4.69 -4.83 5.64
C GLN A 52 -4.51 -3.61 4.73
N PHE A 53 -3.26 -3.16 4.50
CA PHE A 53 -2.95 -2.04 3.60
C PHE A 53 -3.42 -2.34 2.17
N GLU A 54 -3.10 -3.53 1.65
CA GLU A 54 -3.48 -3.94 0.29
C GLU A 54 -5.00 -4.00 0.13
N THR A 55 -5.71 -4.55 1.12
CA THR A 55 -7.17 -4.58 1.13
C THR A 55 -7.79 -3.18 1.12
N GLN A 56 -7.24 -2.25 1.91
CA GLN A 56 -7.71 -0.87 1.97
C GLN A 56 -7.44 -0.13 0.65
N LEU A 57 -6.29 -0.38 0.02
CA LEU A 57 -5.95 0.19 -1.28
C LEU A 57 -6.90 -0.32 -2.37
N ALA A 58 -7.16 -1.63 -2.42
CA ALA A 58 -8.12 -2.24 -3.34
C ALA A 58 -9.55 -1.73 -3.13
N SER A 59 -9.91 -1.41 -1.89
CA SER A 59 -11.23 -0.84 -1.54
C SER A 59 -11.32 0.68 -1.76
N GLY A 60 -10.24 1.35 -2.16
CA GLY A 60 -10.19 2.81 -2.29
C GLY A 60 -10.20 3.59 -0.97
N GLN A 61 -9.94 2.91 0.16
CA GLN A 61 -9.91 3.50 1.50
C GLN A 61 -8.54 4.17 1.77
N LEU A 62 -8.21 5.20 0.99
CA LEU A 62 -6.86 5.81 0.97
C LEU A 62 -6.43 6.40 2.33
N ALA A 63 -7.35 7.01 3.07
CA ALA A 63 -7.05 7.56 4.39
C ALA A 63 -6.69 6.47 5.41
N ALA A 64 -7.42 5.36 5.39
CA ALA A 64 -7.19 4.23 6.27
C ALA A 64 -5.91 3.48 5.88
N ALA A 65 -5.66 3.31 4.56
CA ALA A 65 -4.42 2.76 4.04
C ALA A 65 -3.20 3.57 4.52
N GLY A 66 -3.29 4.90 4.49
CA GLY A 66 -2.25 5.79 5.05
C GLY A 66 -2.00 5.60 6.54
N ALA A 67 -3.05 5.46 7.36
CA ALA A 67 -2.91 5.18 8.78
C ALA A 67 -2.25 3.81 9.05
N THR A 68 -2.53 2.83 8.19
CA THR A 68 -1.92 1.49 8.26
C THR A 68 -0.45 1.54 7.86
N LEU A 69 -0.10 2.32 6.84
CA LEU A 69 1.28 2.55 6.43
C LEU A 69 2.12 3.21 7.53
N GLU A 70 1.57 4.18 8.26
CA GLU A 70 2.26 4.81 9.39
C GLU A 70 2.52 3.81 10.53
N ARG A 71 1.57 2.92 10.82
CA ARG A 71 1.78 1.83 11.79
C ARG A 71 2.85 0.84 11.31
N LEU A 72 2.83 0.49 10.02
CA LEU A 72 3.85 -0.38 9.42
C LEU A 72 5.24 0.28 9.51
N ARG A 73 5.33 1.60 9.29
CA ARG A 73 6.58 2.36 9.44
C ARG A 73 7.09 2.37 10.88
N GLN A 74 6.21 2.41 11.88
CA GLN A 74 6.62 2.33 13.28
C GLN A 74 7.18 0.95 13.66
N GLN A 75 6.73 -0.11 13.00
CA GLN A 75 7.21 -1.47 13.23
C GLN A 75 8.50 -1.77 12.44
N GLU A 76 8.62 -1.27 11.21
CA GLU A 76 9.72 -1.60 10.30
C GLU A 76 10.33 -0.36 9.63
N SER A 77 10.78 0.62 10.42
CA SER A 77 11.22 1.95 9.95
C SER A 77 12.25 1.98 8.82
N SER A 78 13.03 0.90 8.61
CA SER A 78 14.06 0.80 7.57
C SER A 78 13.82 -0.32 6.54
N ALA A 79 12.61 -0.89 6.47
CA ALA A 79 12.33 -1.92 5.47
C ALA A 79 12.26 -1.30 4.05
N PRO A 80 13.01 -1.83 3.06
CA PRO A 80 12.97 -1.33 1.68
C PRO A 80 11.58 -1.45 1.05
N ALA A 81 10.74 -2.35 1.56
CA ALA A 81 9.35 -2.51 1.13
C ALA A 81 8.46 -1.29 1.44
N LEU A 82 8.78 -0.49 2.48
CA LEU A 82 8.00 0.70 2.84
C LEU A 82 8.00 1.76 1.75
N ASP A 83 9.09 1.89 1.01
CA ASP A 83 9.18 2.86 -0.09
C ASP A 83 8.24 2.46 -1.23
N SER A 84 8.14 1.17 -1.54
CA SER A 84 7.16 0.65 -2.51
C SER A 84 5.72 0.93 -2.07
N TYR A 85 5.38 0.71 -0.79
CA TYR A 85 4.03 0.98 -0.28
C TYR A 85 3.69 2.48 -0.27
N GLN A 86 4.64 3.35 0.06
CA GLN A 86 4.46 4.81 -0.05
C GLN A 86 4.17 5.23 -1.49
N ARG A 87 4.90 4.68 -2.47
CA ARG A 87 4.67 4.95 -3.88
C ARG A 87 3.28 4.51 -4.34
N LEU A 88 2.84 3.31 -3.95
CA LEU A 88 1.50 2.81 -4.29
C LEU A 88 0.40 3.71 -3.72
N LEU A 89 0.54 4.16 -2.47
CA LEU A 89 -0.44 5.05 -1.86
C LEU A 89 -0.45 6.43 -2.54
N ALA A 90 0.73 6.96 -2.89
CA ALA A 90 0.84 8.23 -3.61
C ALA A 90 0.17 8.17 -4.98
N ASP A 91 0.39 7.08 -5.75
CA ASP A 91 -0.26 6.86 -7.04
C ASP A 91 -1.79 6.83 -6.91
N ALA A 92 -2.31 6.11 -5.91
CA ALA A 92 -3.74 6.06 -5.66
C ALA A 92 -4.35 7.43 -5.29
N TRP A 93 -3.61 8.28 -4.57
CA TRP A 93 -4.02 9.67 -4.32
C TRP A 93 -3.99 10.54 -5.58
N LEU A 94 -3.06 10.30 -6.52
CA LEU A 94 -3.03 10.97 -7.83
C LEU A 94 -4.20 10.54 -8.72
N GLN A 95 -4.58 9.26 -8.68
CA GLN A 95 -5.78 8.79 -9.38
C GLN A 95 -7.04 9.44 -8.79
N ARG A 96 -7.13 9.52 -7.46
CA ARG A 96 -8.26 10.16 -6.77
C ARG A 96 -8.38 11.64 -7.08
N SER A 97 -7.26 12.36 -7.19
CA SER A 97 -7.31 13.79 -7.53
C SER A 97 -7.81 14.02 -8.95
N GLN A 98 -7.38 13.19 -9.91
CA GLN A 98 -7.89 13.24 -11.29
C GLN A 98 -9.39 13.02 -11.33
N GLN A 99 -9.89 11.98 -10.64
CA GLN A 99 -11.33 11.73 -10.54
C GLN A 99 -12.11 12.88 -9.90
N ALA A 100 -11.52 13.57 -8.93
CA ALA A 100 -12.15 14.73 -8.31
C ALA A 100 -12.19 15.93 -9.27
N LEU A 101 -11.12 16.13 -10.07
CA LEU A 101 -11.10 17.14 -11.14
C LEU A 101 -12.17 16.88 -12.20
N GLU A 102 -12.32 15.63 -12.64
CA GLU A 102 -13.36 15.23 -13.61
C GLU A 102 -14.77 15.50 -13.09
N LYS A 103 -14.97 15.44 -11.77
CA LYS A 103 -16.24 15.74 -11.11
C LYS A 103 -16.44 17.23 -10.79
N GLY A 104 -15.44 18.07 -11.04
CA GLY A 104 -15.44 19.49 -10.68
C GLY A 104 -15.21 19.76 -9.18
N ASP A 105 -14.83 18.76 -8.40
CA ASP A 105 -14.53 18.90 -6.97
C ASP A 105 -13.06 19.30 -6.76
N LEU A 106 -12.80 20.60 -6.92
CA LEU A 106 -11.46 21.18 -6.79
C LEU A 106 -10.89 21.06 -5.38
N ASN A 107 -11.74 21.07 -4.35
CA ASN A 107 -11.32 20.99 -2.96
C ASN A 107 -10.82 19.58 -2.62
N ALA A 108 -11.56 18.54 -3.04
CA ALA A 108 -11.13 17.16 -2.90
C ALA A 108 -9.87 16.87 -3.74
N ALA A 109 -9.79 17.41 -4.96
CA ALA A 109 -8.62 17.27 -5.81
C ALA A 109 -7.35 17.86 -5.17
N THR A 110 -7.44 19.09 -4.63
CA THR A 110 -6.32 19.79 -3.99
C THR A 110 -5.86 19.05 -2.73
N THR A 111 -6.81 18.56 -1.92
CA THR A 111 -6.51 17.77 -0.73
C THR A 111 -5.78 16.47 -1.10
N ALA A 112 -6.28 15.76 -2.11
CA ALA A 112 -5.68 14.52 -2.60
C ALA A 112 -4.26 14.73 -3.16
N LEU A 113 -4.06 15.80 -3.95
CA LEU A 113 -2.74 16.17 -4.46
C LEU A 113 -1.75 16.51 -3.34
N THR A 114 -2.21 17.22 -2.32
CA THR A 114 -1.38 17.55 -1.16
C THR A 114 -0.91 16.28 -0.46
N LYS A 115 -1.81 15.31 -0.23
CA LYS A 115 -1.46 14.01 0.35
C LYS A 115 -0.49 13.21 -0.53
N ALA A 116 -0.72 13.15 -1.84
CA ALA A 116 0.20 12.49 -2.77
C ALA A 116 1.61 13.09 -2.68
N ARG A 117 1.73 14.42 -2.67
CA ARG A 117 3.02 15.12 -2.58
C ARG A 117 3.74 14.87 -1.25
N THR A 118 3.01 14.76 -0.14
CA THR A 118 3.62 14.41 1.15
C THR A 118 4.17 12.98 1.19
N LEU A 119 3.57 12.06 0.42
CA LEU A 119 3.97 10.65 0.35
C LEU A 119 5.12 10.41 -0.66
N MET A 120 5.36 11.35 -1.58
CA MET A 120 6.46 11.32 -2.54
C MET A 120 7.39 12.55 -2.40
N PRO A 121 8.21 12.63 -1.33
CA PRO A 121 9.31 13.60 -1.32
C PRO A 121 10.48 13.04 -2.15
N LYS A 122 10.42 13.11 -3.48
CA LYS A 122 11.64 12.92 -4.27
C LYS A 122 12.43 14.21 -4.36
N ALA A 123 13.38 14.36 -3.44
CA ALA A 123 14.70 14.86 -3.77
C ALA A 123 15.74 14.02 -3.00
N PRO A 124 16.72 13.39 -3.68
CA PRO A 124 17.87 12.77 -3.02
C PRO A 124 18.75 13.87 -2.41
N ALA A 125 18.48 14.24 -1.18
CA ALA A 125 19.39 14.97 -0.32
C ALA A 125 18.99 14.69 1.14
N LEU A 126 19.96 14.23 1.94
CA LEU A 126 19.97 14.27 3.41
C LEU A 126 19.20 13.19 4.21
N THR A 127 19.47 11.90 3.99
CA THR A 127 19.42 10.93 5.13
C THR A 127 20.39 9.75 4.98
N GLY A 128 21.40 9.88 4.12
CA GLY A 128 22.42 8.86 3.85
C GLY A 128 23.85 9.21 4.30
N GLY A 129 24.06 10.32 5.01
CA GLY A 129 25.36 10.65 5.60
C GLY A 129 25.11 11.55 6.81
N ALA A 130 25.47 11.14 8.03
CA ALA A 130 26.86 11.15 8.47
C ALA A 130 27.57 12.46 8.09
N LEU A 131 26.98 13.61 8.43
CA LEU A 131 27.77 14.73 8.90
C LEU A 131 27.65 14.74 10.42
N GLN A 132 28.28 13.73 11.03
CA GLN A 132 28.70 13.87 12.41
C GLN A 132 29.70 15.03 12.43
N PRO A 133 29.56 16.03 13.31
CA PRO A 133 30.64 16.97 13.55
C PRO A 133 31.78 16.20 14.19
N LYS A 134 32.72 15.72 13.38
CA LYS A 134 34.01 15.24 13.85
C LYS A 134 34.83 16.48 14.23
N ALA A 135 34.68 16.94 15.46
CA ALA A 135 35.83 17.49 16.18
C ALA A 135 36.68 16.29 16.65
N PRO A 136 37.99 16.29 16.38
CA PRO A 136 38.93 16.86 17.35
C PRO A 136 40.03 17.69 16.65
N ALA A 137 40.39 18.83 17.22
CA ALA A 137 41.58 19.03 18.08
C ALA A 137 42.92 19.11 17.31
N ALA A 138 43.52 20.30 17.41
CA ALA A 138 44.95 20.61 17.54
C ALA A 138 45.99 19.77 16.78
N VAL A 139 46.78 20.45 15.93
CA VAL A 139 48.27 20.46 15.81
C VAL A 139 48.58 21.46 14.69
N ASP A 140 49.07 22.67 14.96
CA ASP A 140 50.48 23.03 15.16
C ASP A 140 51.45 22.47 14.10
N SER A 141 52.24 23.38 13.51
CA SER A 141 53.50 23.22 12.75
C SER A 141 53.50 23.54 11.24
N GLU A 142 54.64 24.13 10.85
CA GLU A 142 55.18 24.45 9.51
C GLU A 142 54.82 25.86 8.97
N SER A 143 55.56 26.93 9.29
CA SER A 143 56.92 27.26 8.80
C SER A 143 57.02 27.29 7.27
N VAL A 144 57.15 28.49 6.68
CA VAL A 144 58.31 28.90 5.85
C VAL A 144 57.97 30.16 5.00
N ILE A 145 58.89 31.12 5.11
CA ILE A 145 59.18 32.36 4.34
C ILE A 145 59.57 31.98 2.87
N PRO A 146 59.81 32.84 1.83
CA PRO A 146 59.78 34.32 1.66
C PRO A 146 59.04 34.86 0.41
N GLU A 147 58.87 36.19 0.30
CA GLU A 147 59.55 37.02 -0.73
C GLU A 147 59.80 38.42 -0.20
#